data_AF-A0A937VU81-F1
#
_entry.id   AF-A0A937VU81-F1
#
_cell.length_a   1.000
_cell.length_b   1.000
_cell.length_c   1.000
_cell.angle_alpha   90.00
_cell.angle_beta   90.00
_cell.angle_gamma   90.00
#
_symmetry.space_group_name_H-M   'P 1'
#
loop_
_entity.id
_entity.type
_entity.pdbx_description
1 polymer ?
#
loop_
_entity_poly.entity_id
_entity_poly.type
_entity_poly.pdbx_seq_one_letter_code
_entity_poly.pdbx_strand_id
1 'polypeptide(L)'
;MELIIASSNREKEYRGYAAYTLAEHERLDMMQSLLPQGKKILEKDFDIALISAADRNNLEMVKFLNDRSPKLSIQTRSTLVEIAARHGNHQMIDFLLEGGKQITDYSKENAIGYAICHKKVELFKILSVHGIEIPNQQILRLLRNAVLANDEDCVRYLLDCKMQIPSDEINNLVIEAADNYNFPIVQLLLANIEKISQATLELVMKKFVYVNNIEAVRFILGSLEINKEHIDHGLFIAYENDSLEMIQLLLKYCSSEAVAEYYRSL
;
A
#
# COMPACT_ATOMS: atom_id res chain seq x y z
N MET A 1 -55.40 27.87 16.67
CA MET A 1 -55.32 27.10 15.41
C MET A 1 -54.29 27.80 14.54
N GLU A 2 -53.02 27.60 14.88
CA GLU A 2 -52.15 26.63 14.20
C GLU A 2 -51.67 27.12 12.82
N LEU A 3 -50.93 28.23 12.85
CA LEU A 3 -49.93 28.57 11.82
C LEU A 3 -48.61 27.80 12.03
N ILE A 4 -48.66 26.69 12.77
CA ILE A 4 -47.52 25.82 13.13
C ILE A 4 -47.26 24.76 12.04
N ILE A 5 -48.16 24.61 11.07
CA ILE A 5 -48.12 23.50 10.10
C ILE A 5 -47.17 23.78 8.91
N ALA A 6 -46.57 24.97 8.82
CA ALA A 6 -45.73 25.38 7.70
C ALA A 6 -44.27 25.72 8.05
N SER A 7 -43.63 25.01 8.99
CA SER A 7 -42.20 24.68 8.82
C SER A 7 -42.09 23.70 7.64
N SER A 8 -42.40 24.21 6.45
CA SER A 8 -42.85 23.46 5.30
C SER A 8 -41.72 22.61 4.73
N ASN A 9 -42.05 21.50 4.07
CA ASN A 9 -41.05 20.72 3.34
C ASN A 9 -40.22 21.58 2.37
N ARG A 10 -40.81 22.66 1.82
CA ARG A 10 -40.07 23.65 1.01
C ARG A 10 -38.95 24.33 1.79
N GLU A 11 -39.18 24.73 3.04
CA GLU A 11 -38.15 25.35 3.86
C GLU A 11 -37.00 24.37 4.17
N LYS A 12 -37.33 23.10 4.40
CA LYS A 12 -36.31 22.05 4.58
C LYS A 12 -35.52 21.78 3.30
N GLU A 13 -36.18 21.79 2.15
CA GLU A 13 -35.57 21.63 0.82
C GLU A 13 -34.64 22.80 0.46
N TYR A 14 -35.05 24.05 0.70
CA TYR A 14 -34.18 25.22 0.50
C TYR A 14 -32.95 25.18 1.41
N ARG A 15 -33.12 24.75 2.66
CA ARG A 15 -31.98 24.55 3.57
C ARG A 15 -31.08 23.41 3.11
N GLY A 16 -31.63 22.36 2.53
CA GLY A 16 -30.88 21.27 1.91
C GLY A 16 -30.02 21.74 0.74
N TYR A 17 -30.60 22.51 -0.18
CA TYR A 17 -29.87 23.12 -1.29
C TYR A 17 -28.76 24.06 -0.79
N ALA A 18 -29.08 24.92 0.18
CA ALA A 18 -28.09 25.81 0.78
C ALA A 18 -26.97 25.02 1.48
N ALA A 19 -27.28 23.93 2.18
CA ALA A 19 -26.27 23.06 2.79
C ALA A 19 -25.35 22.44 1.73
N TYR A 20 -25.90 21.91 0.64
CA TYR A 20 -25.11 21.43 -0.50
C TYR A 20 -24.18 22.52 -1.04
N THR A 21 -24.71 23.71 -1.37
CA THR A 21 -23.89 24.81 -1.93
C THR A 21 -22.78 25.22 -0.97
N LEU A 22 -23.06 25.30 0.34
CA LEU A 22 -22.06 25.66 1.34
C LEU A 22 -20.99 24.57 1.52
N ALA A 23 -21.37 23.29 1.44
CA ALA A 23 -20.43 22.18 1.43
C ALA A 23 -19.53 22.22 0.18
N GLU A 24 -20.13 22.43 -0.99
CA GLU A 24 -19.43 22.52 -2.28
C GLU A 24 -18.41 23.67 -2.30
N HIS A 25 -18.71 24.80 -1.65
CA HIS A 25 -17.84 25.97 -1.58
C HIS A 25 -17.02 26.03 -0.27
N GLU A 26 -17.03 24.96 0.53
CA GLU A 26 -16.24 24.82 1.77
C GLU A 26 -16.49 25.92 2.82
N ARG A 27 -17.71 26.46 2.86
CA ARG A 27 -18.11 27.59 3.72
C ARG A 27 -18.64 27.12 5.08
N LEU A 28 -17.76 26.55 5.90
CA LEU A 28 -18.10 26.01 7.22
C LEU A 28 -18.68 27.07 8.17
N ASP A 29 -18.15 28.29 8.12
CA ASP A 29 -18.62 29.45 8.89
C ASP A 29 -20.12 29.76 8.63
N MET A 30 -20.50 29.81 7.36
CA MET A 30 -21.86 30.06 6.95
C MET A 30 -22.75 28.84 7.19
N MET A 31 -22.21 27.62 7.02
CA MET A 31 -22.91 26.38 7.35
C MET A 31 -23.29 26.33 8.83
N GLN A 32 -22.36 26.67 9.73
CA GLN A 32 -22.59 26.75 11.18
C GLN A 32 -23.70 27.75 11.53
N SER A 33 -23.72 28.89 10.85
CA SER A 33 -24.73 29.93 11.05
C SER A 33 -26.11 29.51 10.52
N LEU A 34 -26.13 28.79 9.39
CA LEU A 34 -27.36 28.33 8.74
C LEU A 34 -28.01 27.17 9.49
N LEU A 35 -27.21 26.20 9.94
CA LEU A 35 -27.62 24.95 10.60
C LEU A 35 -27.15 24.86 12.07
N PRO A 36 -27.65 25.73 12.98
CA PRO A 36 -27.48 25.54 14.41
C PRO A 36 -28.16 24.23 14.87
N GLN A 37 -27.77 23.74 16.05
CA GLN A 37 -28.28 22.50 16.63
C GLN A 37 -29.82 22.45 16.62
N GLY A 38 -30.39 21.31 16.21
CA GLY A 38 -31.84 21.06 16.21
C GLY A 38 -32.61 21.54 14.97
N LYS A 39 -31.99 22.26 14.01
CA LYS A 39 -32.64 22.55 12.73
C LYS A 39 -32.66 21.31 11.83
N LYS A 40 -33.84 20.98 11.30
CA LYS A 40 -34.05 19.83 10.41
C LYS A 40 -33.88 20.24 8.94
N ILE A 41 -32.98 19.58 8.22
CA ILE A 41 -33.02 19.43 6.75
C ILE A 41 -33.49 18.00 6.42
N LEU A 42 -33.78 17.71 5.15
CA LEU A 42 -34.17 16.35 4.76
C LEU A 42 -32.93 15.43 4.80
N GLU A 43 -33.14 14.17 5.15
CA GLU A 43 -32.06 13.17 5.22
C GLU A 43 -31.29 13.04 3.90
N LYS A 44 -32.00 12.97 2.77
CA LYS A 44 -31.38 12.97 1.42
C LYS A 44 -30.49 14.19 1.17
N ASP A 45 -30.82 15.34 1.74
CA ASP A 45 -30.07 16.58 1.53
C ASP A 45 -28.82 16.61 2.43
N PHE A 46 -28.86 15.95 3.60
CA PHE A 46 -27.66 15.68 4.41
C PHE A 46 -26.66 14.81 3.65
N ASP A 47 -27.14 13.71 3.06
CA ASP A 47 -26.27 12.78 2.32
C ASP A 47 -25.58 13.48 1.14
N ILE A 48 -26.32 14.28 0.38
CA ILE A 48 -25.77 15.06 -0.74
C ILE A 48 -24.72 16.08 -0.24
N ALA A 49 -25.01 16.82 0.84
CA ALA A 49 -24.06 17.77 1.41
C ALA A 49 -22.81 17.08 1.99
N LEU A 50 -22.97 15.93 2.64
CA LEU A 50 -21.87 15.11 3.16
C LEU A 50 -20.96 14.60 2.03
N ILE A 51 -21.56 14.06 0.97
CA ILE A 51 -20.82 13.58 -0.21
C ILE A 51 -20.05 14.75 -0.84
N SER A 52 -20.70 15.91 -1.02
CA SER A 52 -20.04 17.10 -1.56
C SER A 52 -18.87 17.56 -0.68
N ALA A 53 -19.03 17.58 0.65
CA ALA A 53 -17.95 17.91 1.58
C ALA A 53 -16.78 16.91 1.50
N ALA A 54 -17.08 15.62 1.36
CA ALA A 54 -16.05 14.58 1.20
C ALA A 54 -15.33 14.68 -0.15
N ASP A 55 -16.03 14.99 -1.24
CA ASP A 55 -15.43 15.23 -2.57
C ASP A 55 -14.51 16.47 -2.57
N ARG A 56 -14.78 17.44 -1.69
CA ARG A 56 -13.87 18.57 -1.39
C ARG A 56 -12.76 18.20 -0.41
N ASN A 57 -12.70 16.95 0.04
CA ASN A 57 -11.76 16.45 1.04
C ASN A 57 -11.82 17.21 2.39
N ASN A 58 -13.00 17.76 2.73
CA ASN A 58 -13.18 18.65 3.87
C ASN A 58 -13.73 17.90 5.10
N LEU A 59 -12.81 17.35 5.91
CA LEU A 59 -13.15 16.56 7.10
C LEU A 59 -13.98 17.33 8.14
N GLU A 60 -13.68 18.60 8.37
CA GLU A 60 -14.38 19.38 9.40
C GLU A 60 -15.85 19.67 9.01
N MET A 61 -16.11 19.90 7.72
CA MET A 61 -17.48 19.97 7.21
C MET A 61 -18.19 18.62 7.32
N VAL A 62 -17.51 17.51 7.01
CA VAL A 62 -18.06 16.15 7.16
C VAL A 62 -18.43 15.86 8.62
N LYS A 63 -17.55 16.16 9.59
CA LYS A 63 -17.83 16.02 11.02
C LYS A 63 -19.03 16.87 11.43
N PHE A 64 -19.02 18.15 11.07
CA PHE A 64 -20.09 19.09 11.41
C PHE A 64 -21.47 18.62 10.93
N LEU A 65 -21.54 18.13 9.68
CA LEU A 65 -22.75 17.61 9.08
C LEU A 65 -23.15 16.27 9.68
N ASN A 66 -22.20 15.35 9.91
CA ASN A 66 -22.46 14.04 10.52
C ASN A 66 -23.08 14.16 11.92
N ASP A 67 -22.59 15.08 12.75
CA ASP A 67 -23.12 15.32 14.10
C ASP A 67 -24.58 15.81 14.11
N ARG A 68 -25.06 16.33 12.97
CA ARG A 68 -26.42 16.87 12.79
C ARG A 68 -27.29 15.99 11.91
N SER A 69 -26.69 15.02 11.24
CA SER A 69 -27.39 14.12 10.34
C SER A 69 -28.18 13.08 11.14
N PRO A 70 -29.36 12.64 10.68
CA PRO A 70 -29.89 11.34 11.10
C PRO A 70 -28.83 10.26 10.84
N LYS A 71 -28.88 9.16 11.61
CA LYS A 71 -27.91 8.07 11.57
C LYS A 71 -27.49 7.73 10.13
N LEU A 72 -26.24 8.00 9.79
CA LEU A 72 -25.69 7.80 8.46
C LEU A 72 -25.92 6.37 7.97
N SER A 73 -26.55 6.24 6.80
CA SER A 73 -26.81 4.93 6.18
C SER A 73 -25.50 4.22 5.82
N ILE A 74 -25.54 2.88 5.74
CA ILE A 74 -24.38 2.09 5.31
C ILE A 74 -23.97 2.49 3.89
N GLN A 75 -24.93 2.78 3.02
CA GLN A 75 -24.66 3.15 1.62
C GLN A 75 -23.94 4.49 1.54
N THR A 76 -24.43 5.51 2.23
CA THR A 76 -23.81 6.84 2.25
C THR A 76 -22.41 6.77 2.86
N ARG A 77 -22.24 6.04 3.96
CA ARG A 77 -20.91 5.83 4.56
C ARG A 77 -19.94 5.14 3.60
N SER A 78 -20.41 4.13 2.88
CA SER A 78 -19.63 3.39 1.89
C SER A 78 -19.12 4.34 0.79
N THR A 79 -19.98 5.21 0.28
CA THR A 79 -19.60 6.26 -0.68
C THR A 79 -18.57 7.23 -0.11
N LEU A 80 -18.76 7.71 1.13
CA LEU A 80 -17.80 8.61 1.77
C LEU A 80 -16.43 7.95 1.97
N VAL A 81 -16.38 6.67 2.33
CA VAL A 81 -15.12 5.91 2.46
C VAL A 81 -14.42 5.74 1.12
N GLU A 82 -15.15 5.45 0.04
CA GLU A 82 -14.58 5.38 -1.31
C GLU A 82 -13.96 6.72 -1.74
N ILE A 83 -14.64 7.83 -1.47
CA ILE A 83 -14.13 9.18 -1.76
C ILE A 83 -12.88 9.48 -0.93
N ALA A 84 -12.93 9.22 0.38
CA ALA A 84 -11.77 9.42 1.25
C ALA A 84 -10.57 8.56 0.83
N ALA A 85 -10.80 7.30 0.43
CA ALA A 85 -9.79 6.40 -0.10
C ALA A 85 -9.17 6.93 -1.41
N ARG A 86 -10.00 7.45 -2.33
CA ARG A 86 -9.52 8.11 -3.56
C ARG A 86 -8.60 9.29 -3.27
N HIS A 87 -8.91 10.08 -2.25
CA HIS A 87 -8.07 11.20 -1.82
C HIS A 87 -6.85 10.78 -0.96
N GLY A 88 -6.81 9.53 -0.48
CA GLY A 88 -5.86 9.11 0.55
C GLY A 88 -6.06 9.82 1.89
N ASN A 89 -7.28 10.28 2.19
CA ASN A 89 -7.59 10.96 3.44
C ASN A 89 -7.88 9.95 4.56
N HIS A 90 -6.79 9.57 5.20
CA HIS A 90 -6.72 8.65 6.33
C HIS A 90 -7.59 9.08 7.52
N GLN A 91 -7.55 10.37 7.90
CA GLN A 91 -8.32 10.89 9.03
C GLN A 91 -9.82 10.83 8.79
N MET A 92 -10.25 11.01 7.53
CA MET A 92 -11.65 10.88 7.16
C MET A 92 -12.10 9.42 7.21
N ILE A 93 -11.27 8.48 6.76
CA ILE A 93 -11.57 7.04 6.88
C ILE A 93 -11.68 6.65 8.35
N ASP A 94 -10.74 7.09 9.19
CA ASP A 94 -10.76 6.82 10.63
C ASP A 94 -12.07 7.28 11.26
N PHE A 95 -12.48 8.53 11.00
CA PHE A 95 -13.74 9.07 11.48
C PHE A 95 -14.96 8.26 11.00
N LEU A 96 -14.98 7.88 9.71
CA LEU A 96 -16.10 7.17 9.10
C LEU A 96 -16.23 5.72 9.57
N LEU A 97 -15.13 5.05 9.92
CA LEU A 97 -15.09 3.66 10.35
C LEU A 97 -14.99 3.49 11.88
N GLU A 98 -14.76 4.58 12.62
CA GLU A 98 -14.65 4.59 14.09
C GLU A 98 -15.79 3.82 14.76
N GLY A 99 -15.45 2.93 15.69
CA GLY A 99 -16.40 2.12 16.44
C GLY A 99 -16.94 0.91 15.66
N GLY A 100 -16.23 0.43 14.63
CA GLY A 100 -16.61 -0.77 13.87
C GLY A 100 -17.80 -0.52 12.93
N LYS A 101 -17.92 0.71 12.45
CA LYS A 101 -18.98 1.12 11.52
C LYS A 101 -18.83 0.36 10.20
N GLN A 102 -19.84 -0.43 9.85
CA GLN A 102 -19.82 -1.23 8.63
C GLN A 102 -19.97 -0.39 7.35
N ILE A 103 -19.35 -0.89 6.28
CA ILE A 103 -19.51 -0.46 4.88
C ILE A 103 -19.79 -1.70 4.01
N THR A 104 -20.27 -1.49 2.79
CA THR A 104 -20.55 -2.59 1.85
C THR A 104 -19.25 -3.27 1.40
N ASP A 105 -19.33 -4.55 1.02
CA ASP A 105 -18.17 -5.29 0.52
C ASP A 105 -17.63 -4.68 -0.79
N TYR A 106 -18.53 -4.19 -1.65
CA TYR A 106 -18.17 -3.43 -2.84
C TYR A 106 -17.30 -2.19 -2.52
N SER A 107 -17.64 -1.47 -1.44
CA SER A 107 -16.88 -0.30 -1.00
C SER A 107 -15.54 -0.68 -0.38
N LYS A 108 -15.47 -1.80 0.35
CA LYS A 108 -14.17 -2.35 0.81
C LYS A 108 -13.26 -2.63 -0.38
N GLU A 109 -13.77 -3.35 -1.39
CA GLU A 109 -13.02 -3.67 -2.61
C GLU A 109 -12.55 -2.40 -3.35
N ASN A 110 -13.42 -1.42 -3.50
CA ASN A 110 -13.08 -0.14 -4.13
C ASN A 110 -12.01 0.63 -3.34
N ALA A 111 -12.15 0.73 -2.01
CA ALA A 111 -11.19 1.41 -1.16
C ALA A 111 -9.79 0.77 -1.26
N ILE A 112 -9.72 -0.57 -1.25
CA ILE A 112 -8.46 -1.28 -1.46
C ILE A 112 -7.94 -1.03 -2.89
N GLY A 113 -8.81 -1.07 -3.91
CA GLY A 113 -8.47 -0.74 -5.29
C GLY A 113 -7.81 0.64 -5.44
N TYR A 114 -8.34 1.66 -4.76
CA TYR A 114 -7.72 3.00 -4.74
C TYR A 114 -6.34 2.99 -4.08
N ALA A 115 -6.14 2.23 -2.99
CA ALA A 115 -4.84 2.07 -2.35
C ALA A 115 -3.80 1.48 -3.32
N ILE A 116 -4.21 0.46 -4.09
CA ILE A 116 -3.38 -0.19 -5.10
C ILE A 116 -2.98 0.75 -6.23
N CYS A 117 -3.98 1.39 -6.85
CA CYS A 117 -3.75 2.24 -8.02
C CYS A 117 -2.88 3.46 -7.70
N HIS A 118 -2.95 3.98 -6.48
CA HIS A 118 -2.23 5.18 -6.07
C HIS A 118 -1.00 4.90 -5.19
N LYS A 119 -0.60 3.63 -5.04
CA LYS A 119 0.53 3.18 -4.20
C LYS A 119 0.46 3.74 -2.77
N LYS A 120 -0.74 3.75 -2.17
CA LYS A 120 -0.99 4.31 -0.83
C LYS A 120 -0.98 3.20 0.22
N VAL A 121 0.22 2.84 0.67
CA VAL A 121 0.43 1.79 1.69
C VAL A 121 -0.29 2.11 2.99
N GLU A 122 -0.28 3.38 3.39
CA GLU A 122 -0.93 3.78 4.65
C GLU A 122 -2.44 3.63 4.61
N LEU A 123 -3.04 3.72 3.43
CA LEU A 123 -4.44 3.40 3.26
C LEU A 123 -4.71 1.90 3.55
N PHE A 124 -3.81 1.00 3.14
CA PHE A 124 -3.91 -0.42 3.50
C PHE A 124 -3.83 -0.61 5.02
N LYS A 125 -2.88 0.07 5.69
CA LYS A 125 -2.72 -0.03 7.15
C LYS A 125 -4.00 0.37 7.87
N ILE A 126 -4.59 1.49 7.46
CA ILE A 126 -5.82 2.02 8.07
C ILE A 126 -7.01 1.12 7.81
N LEU A 127 -7.19 0.64 6.57
CA LEU A 127 -8.27 -0.29 6.25
C LEU A 127 -8.14 -1.57 7.11
N SER A 128 -6.91 -2.08 7.29
CA SER A 128 -6.63 -3.25 8.14
C SER A 128 -6.95 -2.99 9.61
N VAL A 129 -6.61 -1.80 10.15
CA VAL A 129 -6.95 -1.39 11.53
C VAL A 129 -8.46 -1.39 11.77
N HIS A 130 -9.26 -1.01 10.77
CA HIS A 130 -10.73 -1.05 10.84
C HIS A 130 -11.32 -2.43 10.54
N GLY A 131 -10.50 -3.49 10.49
CA GLY A 131 -10.95 -4.87 10.30
C GLY A 131 -11.42 -5.18 8.88
N ILE A 132 -11.00 -4.40 7.88
CA ILE A 132 -11.24 -4.71 6.48
C ILE A 132 -10.18 -5.71 6.04
N GLU A 133 -10.61 -6.96 5.85
CA GLU A 133 -9.75 -8.01 5.32
C GLU A 133 -9.40 -7.74 3.86
N ILE A 134 -8.12 -7.89 3.53
CA ILE A 134 -7.62 -7.62 2.20
C ILE A 134 -7.29 -8.95 1.51
N PRO A 135 -7.93 -9.27 0.38
CA PRO A 135 -7.70 -10.54 -0.29
C PRO A 135 -6.25 -10.71 -0.73
N ASN A 136 -5.68 -11.92 -0.58
CA ASN A 136 -4.28 -12.22 -0.93
C ASN A 136 -3.88 -11.72 -2.33
N GLN A 137 -4.75 -11.86 -3.33
CA GLN A 137 -4.48 -11.40 -4.70
C GLN A 137 -4.21 -9.88 -4.77
N GLN A 138 -4.92 -9.09 -3.96
CA GLN A 138 -4.75 -7.65 -3.87
C GLN A 138 -3.46 -7.28 -3.14
N ILE A 139 -3.13 -8.01 -2.05
CA ILE A 139 -1.86 -7.84 -1.32
C ILE A 139 -0.67 -8.18 -2.24
N LEU A 140 -0.74 -9.27 -3.02
CA LEU A 140 0.29 -9.65 -3.98
C LEU A 140 0.53 -8.55 -5.03
N ARG A 141 -0.55 -7.90 -5.50
CA ARG A 141 -0.43 -6.78 -6.43
C ARG A 141 0.26 -5.56 -5.79
N LEU A 142 -0.02 -5.28 -4.51
CA LEU A 142 0.67 -4.23 -3.77
C LEU A 142 2.15 -4.55 -3.58
N LEU A 143 2.46 -5.80 -3.25
CA LEU A 143 3.83 -6.24 -3.03
C LEU A 143 4.67 -6.06 -4.31
N ARG A 144 4.15 -6.48 -5.47
CA ARG A 144 4.78 -6.20 -6.78
C ARG A 144 5.02 -4.70 -7.00
N ASN A 145 4.00 -3.86 -6.77
CA ASN A 145 4.10 -2.42 -6.94
C ASN A 145 5.14 -1.78 -6.00
N ALA A 146 5.27 -2.31 -4.78
CA ALA A 146 6.24 -1.85 -3.78
C ALA A 146 7.67 -2.23 -4.17
N VAL A 147 7.89 -3.47 -4.62
CA VAL A 147 9.18 -3.93 -5.16
C VAL A 147 9.60 -3.09 -6.37
N LEU A 148 8.69 -2.89 -7.33
CA LEU A 148 8.90 -2.02 -8.50
C LEU A 148 9.23 -0.56 -8.14
N ALA A 149 8.65 -0.08 -7.03
CA ALA A 149 8.89 1.28 -6.54
C ALA A 149 10.13 1.39 -5.64
N ASN A 150 10.81 0.28 -5.33
CA ASN A 150 11.89 0.19 -4.34
C ASN A 150 11.47 0.67 -2.93
N ASP A 151 10.20 0.48 -2.58
CA ASP A 151 9.63 0.87 -1.29
C ASP A 151 9.81 -0.26 -0.27
N GLU A 152 10.97 -0.27 0.40
CA GLU A 152 11.35 -1.30 1.37
C GLU A 152 10.38 -1.38 2.55
N ASP A 153 9.95 -0.24 3.09
CA ASP A 153 9.03 -0.17 4.24
C ASP A 153 7.68 -0.81 3.90
N CYS A 154 7.20 -0.56 2.69
CA CYS A 154 5.99 -1.19 2.18
C CYS A 154 6.15 -2.70 2.00
N VAL A 155 7.25 -3.14 1.37
CA VAL A 155 7.54 -4.56 1.18
C VAL A 155 7.54 -5.27 2.53
N ARG A 156 8.24 -4.71 3.53
CA ARG A 156 8.33 -5.25 4.88
C ARG A 156 6.94 -5.38 5.50
N TYR A 157 6.16 -4.30 5.48
CA TYR A 157 4.81 -4.29 6.05
C TYR A 157 3.88 -5.34 5.39
N LEU A 158 3.95 -5.49 4.05
CA LEU A 158 3.11 -6.45 3.33
C LEU A 158 3.53 -7.90 3.59
N LEU A 159 4.82 -8.19 3.73
CA LEU A 159 5.31 -9.52 4.11
C LEU A 159 4.90 -9.89 5.55
N ASP A 160 4.85 -8.91 6.45
CA ASP A 160 4.38 -9.11 7.83
C ASP A 160 2.89 -9.46 7.94
N CYS A 161 2.10 -9.23 6.88
CA CYS A 161 0.65 -9.51 6.86
C CYS A 161 0.28 -11.01 6.88
N LYS A 162 1.23 -11.93 7.16
CA LYS A 162 1.05 -13.40 7.24
C LYS A 162 0.33 -14.02 6.03
N MET A 163 0.51 -13.41 4.86
CA MET A 163 -0.05 -13.91 3.62
C MET A 163 0.75 -15.11 3.09
N GLN A 164 0.06 -16.07 2.49
CA GLN A 164 0.73 -17.13 1.73
C GLN A 164 1.06 -16.60 0.33
N ILE A 165 2.36 -16.50 0.04
CA ILE A 165 2.86 -16.11 -1.27
C ILE A 165 3.42 -17.36 -1.95
N PRO A 166 2.96 -17.70 -3.17
CA PRO A 166 3.54 -18.81 -3.92
C PRO A 166 5.05 -18.63 -4.15
N SER A 167 5.84 -19.70 -4.05
CA SER A 167 7.31 -19.60 -4.22
C SER A 167 7.72 -19.05 -5.58
N ASP A 168 7.00 -19.38 -6.65
CA ASP A 168 7.25 -18.84 -7.99
C ASP A 168 7.06 -17.32 -8.02
N GLU A 169 6.12 -16.81 -7.24
CA GLU A 169 5.88 -15.38 -7.12
C GLU A 169 7.02 -14.69 -6.39
N ILE A 170 7.49 -15.24 -5.26
CA ILE A 170 8.65 -14.69 -4.55
C ILE A 170 9.90 -14.75 -5.44
N ASN A 171 10.11 -15.84 -6.19
CA ASN A 171 11.23 -15.94 -7.14
C ASN A 171 11.21 -14.78 -8.14
N ASN A 172 10.05 -14.45 -8.72
CA ASN A 172 9.93 -13.33 -9.66
C ASN A 172 10.20 -11.97 -8.98
N LEU A 173 9.65 -11.75 -7.79
CA LEU A 173 9.87 -10.53 -7.01
C LEU A 173 11.36 -10.35 -6.62
N VAL A 174 12.05 -11.45 -6.29
CA VAL A 174 13.50 -11.43 -5.99
C VAL A 174 14.29 -11.00 -7.22
N ILE A 175 13.94 -11.51 -8.41
CA ILE A 175 14.58 -11.11 -9.67
C ILE A 175 14.38 -9.62 -9.92
N GLU A 176 13.14 -9.13 -9.79
CA GLU A 176 12.79 -7.73 -10.02
C GLU A 176 13.49 -6.78 -9.03
N ALA A 177 13.58 -7.15 -7.75
CA ALA A 177 14.34 -6.41 -6.76
C ALA A 177 15.85 -6.38 -7.06
N ALA A 178 16.39 -7.49 -7.56
CA ALA A 178 17.80 -7.59 -7.96
C ALA A 178 18.09 -6.81 -9.26
N ASP A 179 17.15 -6.73 -10.21
CA ASP A 179 17.22 -5.86 -11.39
C ASP A 179 17.40 -4.38 -10.99
N ASN A 180 16.77 -3.99 -9.88
CA ASN A 180 16.91 -2.66 -9.27
C ASN A 180 18.13 -2.54 -8.33
N TYR A 181 18.95 -3.59 -8.18
CA TYR A 181 20.07 -3.68 -7.26
C TYR A 181 19.71 -3.44 -5.78
N ASN A 182 18.45 -3.68 -5.41
CA ASN A 182 17.93 -3.41 -4.08
C ASN A 182 18.13 -4.62 -3.16
N PHE A 183 19.32 -4.72 -2.56
CA PHE A 183 19.65 -5.83 -1.65
C PHE A 183 18.72 -5.93 -0.43
N PRO A 184 18.34 -4.84 0.27
CA PRO A 184 17.39 -4.93 1.38
C PRO A 184 16.08 -5.62 1.02
N ILE A 185 15.48 -5.29 -0.13
CA ILE A 185 14.26 -5.94 -0.61
C ILE A 185 14.52 -7.41 -0.97
N VAL A 186 15.63 -7.71 -1.65
CA VAL A 186 16.02 -9.11 -1.94
C VAL A 186 16.13 -9.92 -0.65
N GLN A 187 16.81 -9.37 0.37
CA GLN A 187 16.96 -10.02 1.67
C GLN A 187 15.61 -10.29 2.35
N LEU A 188 14.70 -9.31 2.33
CA LEU A 188 13.34 -9.47 2.87
C LEU A 188 12.55 -10.59 2.18
N LEU A 189 12.60 -10.63 0.84
CA LEU A 189 11.90 -11.63 0.06
C LEU A 189 12.48 -13.05 0.28
N LEU A 190 13.81 -13.17 0.33
CA LEU A 190 14.50 -14.42 0.60
C LEU A 190 14.21 -14.96 2.01
N ALA A 191 13.97 -14.10 2.99
CA ALA A 191 13.56 -14.53 4.33
C ALA A 191 12.14 -15.14 4.36
N ASN A 192 11.33 -14.92 3.33
CA ASN A 192 9.93 -15.35 3.25
C ASN A 192 9.70 -16.47 2.20
N ILE A 193 10.75 -17.00 1.57
CA ILE A 193 10.64 -18.10 0.61
C ILE A 193 11.01 -19.44 1.25
N GLU A 194 10.19 -20.48 1.04
CA GLU A 194 10.54 -21.84 1.48
C GLU A 194 11.62 -22.48 0.61
N LYS A 195 11.55 -22.24 -0.71
CA LYS A 195 12.48 -22.79 -1.68
C LYS A 195 12.74 -21.80 -2.82
N ILE A 196 13.99 -21.36 -2.92
CA ILE A 196 14.48 -20.58 -4.06
C ILE A 196 14.97 -21.48 -5.19
N SER A 197 14.76 -21.07 -6.43
CA SER A 197 15.29 -21.78 -7.59
C SER A 197 16.79 -21.49 -7.78
N GLN A 198 17.55 -22.50 -8.22
CA GLN A 198 18.99 -22.33 -8.50
C GLN A 198 19.26 -21.32 -9.62
N ALA A 199 18.36 -21.23 -10.61
CA ALA A 199 18.45 -20.23 -11.69
C ALA A 199 18.23 -18.81 -11.16
N THR A 200 17.28 -18.61 -10.24
CA THR A 200 17.07 -17.33 -9.55
C THR A 200 18.30 -16.94 -8.75
N LEU A 201 18.86 -17.87 -7.97
CA LEU A 201 20.10 -17.66 -7.22
C LEU A 201 21.25 -17.24 -8.12
N GLU A 202 21.49 -17.95 -9.22
CA GLU A 202 22.55 -17.62 -10.18
C GLU A 202 22.38 -16.19 -10.73
N LEU A 203 21.17 -15.83 -11.15
CA LEU A 203 20.89 -14.51 -11.71
C LEU A 203 21.14 -13.39 -10.69
N VAL A 204 20.62 -13.54 -9.48
CA VAL A 204 20.78 -12.56 -8.39
C VAL A 204 22.25 -12.44 -8.00
N MET A 205 22.96 -13.56 -7.90
CA MET A 205 24.39 -13.64 -7.62
C MET A 205 25.20 -12.85 -8.67
N LYS A 206 24.97 -13.10 -9.97
CA LYS A 206 25.62 -12.35 -11.07
C LYS A 206 25.39 -10.85 -10.99
N LYS A 207 24.15 -10.42 -10.71
CA LYS A 207 23.80 -9.01 -10.60
C LYS A 207 24.54 -8.30 -9.48
N PHE A 208 24.61 -8.91 -8.29
CA PHE A 208 25.30 -8.30 -7.16
C PHE A 208 26.83 -8.35 -7.28
N VAL A 209 27.39 -9.33 -7.99
CA VAL A 209 28.82 -9.29 -8.36
C VAL A 209 29.11 -8.16 -9.32
N TYR A 210 28.25 -7.99 -10.34
CA TYR A 210 28.40 -6.94 -11.34
C TYR A 210 28.44 -5.54 -10.71
N VAL A 211 27.57 -5.25 -9.75
CA VAL A 211 27.59 -3.97 -9.01
C VAL A 211 28.54 -3.97 -7.80
N ASN A 212 29.37 -5.01 -7.65
CA ASN A 212 30.32 -5.18 -6.55
C ASN A 212 29.68 -5.05 -5.14
N ASN A 213 28.44 -5.51 -4.97
CA ASN A 213 27.76 -5.52 -3.68
C ASN A 213 28.19 -6.74 -2.84
N ILE A 214 29.33 -6.59 -2.16
CA ILE A 214 29.96 -7.65 -1.35
C ILE A 214 29.02 -8.18 -0.27
N GLU A 215 28.23 -7.32 0.37
CA GLU A 215 27.32 -7.72 1.45
C GLU A 215 26.22 -8.65 0.93
N ALA A 216 25.63 -8.32 -0.21
CA ALA A 216 24.62 -9.16 -0.85
C ALA A 216 25.19 -10.52 -1.26
N VAL A 217 26.37 -10.54 -1.87
CA VAL A 217 27.06 -11.78 -2.26
C VAL A 217 27.36 -12.65 -1.04
N ARG A 218 27.88 -12.04 0.03
CA ARG A 218 28.19 -12.75 1.28
C ARG A 218 26.93 -13.36 1.89
N PHE A 219 25.81 -12.63 1.88
CA PHE A 219 24.53 -13.12 2.36
C PHE A 219 24.07 -14.34 1.55
N ILE A 220 24.11 -14.26 0.21
CA ILE A 220 23.68 -15.36 -0.67
C ILE A 220 24.53 -16.61 -0.43
N LEU A 221 25.86 -16.49 -0.44
CA LEU A 221 26.78 -17.62 -0.24
C LEU A 221 26.71 -18.23 1.17
N GLY A 222 26.44 -17.40 2.18
CA GLY A 222 26.40 -17.82 3.58
C GLY A 222 25.07 -18.44 4.00
N SER A 223 23.98 -18.05 3.35
CA SER A 223 22.62 -18.39 3.81
C SER A 223 21.89 -19.37 2.89
N LEU A 224 22.35 -19.52 1.64
CA LEU A 224 21.64 -20.29 0.62
C LEU A 224 22.58 -21.32 -0.03
N GLU A 225 22.07 -22.52 -0.23
CA GLU A 225 22.78 -23.55 -1.00
C GLU A 225 22.76 -23.16 -2.48
N ILE A 226 23.91 -22.78 -3.02
CA ILE A 226 24.09 -22.43 -4.43
C ILE A 226 25.04 -23.43 -5.12
N ASN A 227 24.74 -23.80 -6.36
CA ASN A 227 25.65 -24.61 -7.17
C ASN A 227 27.00 -23.89 -7.37
N LYS A 228 28.11 -24.61 -7.16
CA LYS A 228 29.47 -24.07 -7.32
C LYS A 228 29.75 -23.56 -8.73
N GLU A 229 29.20 -24.20 -9.75
CA GLU A 229 29.35 -23.74 -11.15
C GLU A 229 28.81 -22.32 -11.36
N HIS A 230 27.77 -21.91 -10.61
CA HIS A 230 27.23 -20.55 -10.67
C HIS A 230 28.17 -19.52 -10.02
N ILE A 231 28.98 -19.95 -9.04
CA ILE A 231 29.98 -19.12 -8.36
C ILE A 231 31.16 -18.85 -9.31
N ASP A 232 31.54 -19.86 -10.11
CA ASP A 232 32.64 -19.76 -11.08
C ASP A 232 32.36 -18.68 -12.14
N HIS A 233 31.11 -18.55 -12.61
CA HIS A 233 30.70 -17.43 -13.47
C HIS A 233 30.83 -16.06 -12.79
N GLY A 234 30.55 -15.98 -11.49
CA GLY A 234 30.74 -14.75 -10.71
C GLY A 234 32.20 -14.33 -10.63
N LEU A 235 33.15 -15.28 -10.55
CA LEU A 235 34.58 -14.97 -10.48
C LEU A 235 35.06 -14.19 -11.71
N PHE A 236 34.61 -14.58 -12.91
CA PHE A 236 34.95 -13.86 -14.14
C PHE A 236 34.56 -12.38 -14.06
N ILE A 237 33.32 -12.09 -13.65
CA ILE A 237 32.82 -10.71 -13.50
C ILE A 237 33.62 -9.96 -12.41
N ALA A 238 33.99 -10.65 -11.32
CA ALA A 238 34.76 -10.05 -10.24
C ALA A 238 36.20 -9.66 -10.69
N TYR A 239 36.81 -10.42 -11.60
CA TYR A 239 38.09 -10.06 -12.23
C TYR A 239 37.97 -8.84 -13.13
N GLU A 240 36.94 -8.78 -13.96
CA GLU A 240 36.69 -7.61 -14.82
C GLU A 240 36.49 -6.32 -14.00
N ASN A 241 35.88 -6.44 -12.82
CA ASN A 241 35.66 -5.35 -11.88
C ASN A 241 36.90 -5.01 -11.01
N ASP A 242 38.00 -5.75 -11.12
CA ASP A 242 39.21 -5.62 -10.29
C ASP A 242 38.93 -5.60 -8.77
N SER A 243 37.90 -6.34 -8.33
CA SER A 243 37.47 -6.36 -6.93
C SER A 243 38.12 -7.49 -6.17
N LEU A 244 39.29 -7.21 -5.58
CA LEU A 244 40.04 -8.21 -4.79
C LEU A 244 39.20 -8.81 -3.66
N GLU A 245 38.39 -8.01 -2.97
CA GLU A 245 37.53 -8.51 -1.89
C GLU A 245 36.46 -9.48 -2.43
N MET A 246 35.84 -9.16 -3.57
CA MET A 246 34.84 -10.04 -4.20
C MET A 246 35.48 -11.35 -4.65
N ILE A 247 36.63 -11.28 -5.30
CA ILE A 247 37.40 -12.45 -5.75
C ILE A 247 37.71 -13.35 -4.54
N GLN A 248 38.28 -12.78 -3.47
CA GLN A 248 38.60 -13.53 -2.24
C GLN A 248 37.36 -14.11 -1.57
N LEU A 249 36.21 -13.44 -1.64
CA LEU A 249 34.94 -13.95 -1.13
C LEU A 249 34.47 -15.16 -1.96
N LEU A 250 34.40 -15.04 -3.28
CA LEU A 250 33.94 -16.09 -4.18
C LEU A 250 34.85 -17.33 -4.16
N LEU A 251 36.18 -17.14 -4.08
CA LEU A 251 37.17 -18.23 -4.03
C LEU A 251 37.00 -19.16 -2.81
N LYS A 252 36.37 -18.68 -1.73
CA LYS A 252 36.07 -19.52 -0.55
C LYS A 252 34.98 -20.56 -0.82
N TYR A 253 34.15 -20.34 -1.83
CA TYR A 253 32.96 -21.15 -2.09
C TYR A 253 32.96 -21.83 -3.48
N CYS A 254 33.84 -21.42 -4.39
CA CYS A 254 33.91 -21.92 -5.77
C CYS A 254 34.46 -23.35 -5.89
N SER A 255 34.53 -23.87 -7.13
CA SER A 255 35.11 -25.18 -7.41
C SER A 255 36.65 -25.16 -7.28
N SER A 256 37.26 -26.31 -6.95
CA SER A 256 38.73 -26.42 -6.88
C SER A 256 39.42 -26.15 -8.22
N GLU A 257 38.70 -26.35 -9.32
CA GLU A 257 39.18 -26.09 -10.68
C GLU A 257 39.25 -24.59 -10.99
N ALA A 258 38.21 -23.82 -10.62
CA ALA A 258 38.22 -22.37 -10.72
C ALA A 258 39.30 -21.71 -9.85
N VAL A 259 39.58 -22.26 -8.67
CA VAL A 259 40.72 -21.83 -7.83
C VAL A 259 42.05 -22.04 -8.57
N ALA A 260 42.22 -23.20 -9.21
CA ALA A 260 43.45 -23.52 -9.93
C ALA A 260 43.66 -22.62 -11.17
N GLU A 261 42.60 -22.23 -11.87
CA GLU A 261 42.68 -21.27 -12.99
C GLU A 261 43.09 -19.87 -12.52
N TYR A 262 42.52 -19.38 -11.40
CA TYR A 262 42.91 -18.08 -10.85
C TYR A 262 44.42 -18.00 -10.60
N TYR A 263 44.98 -18.99 -9.88
CA TYR A 263 46.41 -19.01 -9.59
C TYR A 263 47.30 -19.20 -10.81
N ARG A 264 46.78 -19.67 -11.95
CA ARG A 264 47.52 -19.73 -13.24
C ARG A 264 47.51 -18.40 -14.00
N SER A 265 46.54 -17.54 -13.74
CA SER A 265 46.39 -16.22 -14.41
C SER A 265 47.17 -15.08 -13.73
N LEU A 266 47.67 -15.29 -12.51
CA LEU A 266 48.58 -14.41 -11.77
C LEU A 266 50.02 -14.52 -12.30
#